data_AF-A0AAU8JG72-F1
#
_entry.id   AF-A0AAU8JG72-F1
#
_cell.length_a   1.000
_cell.length_b   1.000
_cell.length_c   1.000
_cell.angle_alpha   90.00
_cell.angle_beta   90.00
_cell.angle_gamma   90.00
#
_symmetry.space_group_name_H-M   'P 1'
#
loop_
_entity.id
_entity.type
_entity.pdbx_description
1 polymer ?
#
loop_
_entity_poly.entity_id
_entity_poly.type
_entity_poly.pdbx_seq_one_letter_code
_entity_poly.pdbx_strand_id
1 'polypeptide(L)' 'MKKETESVKIGCVVPVHQELKVGTLSGILKQAQITVEQFIENL' A
#
# COMPACT_ATOMS: atom_id res chain seq x y z
N MET A 1 0.94 4.83 -29.54
CA MET A 1 1.19 3.67 -28.67
C MET A 1 0.99 4.11 -27.23
N LYS A 2 0.29 3.28 -26.45
CA LYS A 2 0.07 3.30 -24.99
C LYS A 2 -0.66 4.53 -24.40
N LYS A 3 -1.93 4.29 -24.05
CA LYS A 3 -2.75 5.12 -23.15
C LYS A 3 -2.04 5.25 -21.80
N GLU A 4 -1.68 6.47 -21.42
CA GLU A 4 -1.40 6.84 -20.03
C GLU A 4 -2.76 6.91 -19.30
N THR A 5 -3.21 5.78 -18.78
CA THR A 5 -4.43 5.72 -17.96
C THR A 5 -4.17 6.41 -16.62
N GLU A 6 -4.71 7.63 -16.53
CA GLU A 6 -5.38 8.26 -15.39
C GLU A 6 -4.96 7.79 -14.00
N SER A 7 -4.38 8.74 -13.26
CA SER A 7 -3.95 8.68 -11.87
C SER A 7 -5.06 8.14 -10.97
N VAL A 8 -5.12 6.83 -10.78
CA VAL A 8 -6.04 6.20 -9.83
C VAL A 8 -5.65 6.66 -8.44
N LYS A 9 -6.50 7.46 -7.81
CA LYS A 9 -6.30 7.91 -6.43
C LYS A 9 -6.62 6.74 -5.49
N ILE A 10 -5.61 5.95 -5.16
CA ILE A 10 -5.73 4.83 -4.22
C ILE A 10 -5.82 5.40 -2.81
N GLY A 11 -6.98 5.30 -2.18
CA GLY A 11 -7.15 5.58 -0.75
C GLY A 11 -6.69 4.39 0.08
N CYS A 12 -5.69 4.58 0.93
CA CYS A 12 -5.26 3.59 1.91
C CYS A 12 -5.66 4.06 3.32
N VAL A 13 -6.28 3.18 4.11
CA VAL A 13 -6.68 3.51 5.48
C VAL A 13 -5.62 2.95 6.42
N VAL A 14 -4.87 3.84 7.07
CA VAL A 14 -3.80 3.47 8.01
C VAL A 14 -4.26 3.80 9.43
N PRO A 15 -4.39 2.81 10.31
CA PRO A 15 -4.67 3.04 11.72
C PRO A 15 -3.53 3.83 12.38
N VAL A 16 -3.88 4.83 13.20
CA VAL A 16 -2.91 5.68 13.90
C VAL A 16 -2.65 5.11 15.30
N HIS A 17 -1.91 4.01 15.35
CA HIS A 17 -1.40 3.43 16.60
C HIS A 17 -0.03 2.79 16.37
N GLN A 18 0.79 2.70 17.43
CA GLN A 18 2.21 2.37 17.33
C GLN A 18 2.50 0.95 16.80
N GLU A 19 1.66 -0.02 17.16
CA GLU A 19 1.86 -1.42 16.76
C GLU A 19 0.73 -1.90 15.83
N LEU A 20 1.08 -2.31 14.62
CA LEU A 20 0.12 -2.90 13.69
C LEU A 20 0.21 -4.43 13.73
N LYS A 21 -0.94 -5.09 13.75
CA LYS A 21 -0.98 -6.54 13.54
C LYS A 21 -0.52 -6.86 12.12
N VAL A 22 0.18 -7.98 11.94
CA VAL A 22 0.66 -8.43 10.61
C VAL A 22 -0.48 -8.52 9.58
N GLY A 23 -1.66 -8.98 10.00
CA GLY A 23 -2.85 -9.02 9.13
C GLY A 23 -3.32 -7.63 8.67
N THR A 24 -3.20 -6.62 9.54
CA THR A 24 -3.54 -5.22 9.22
C THR A 24 -2.51 -4.63 8.26
N LEU A 25 -1.21 -4.85 8.51
CA LEU A 25 -0.14 -4.44 7.60
C LEU A 25 -0.33 -5.06 6.20
N SER A 26 -0.61 -6.36 6.14
CA SER A 26 -0.89 -7.03 4.85
C SER A 26 -2.10 -6.43 4.13
N GLY A 27 -3.16 -6.05 4.86
CA GLY A 27 -4.31 -5.34 4.30
C GLY A 27 -3.95 -3.98 3.72
N ILE A 28 -3.12 -3.21 4.43
CA ILE A 28 -2.61 -1.89 4.01
C ILE A 28 -1.79 -2.01 2.73
N LEU A 29 -0.83 -2.95 2.67
CA LEU A 29 0.01 -3.17 1.48
C LEU A 29 -0.83 -3.55 0.26
N LYS A 30 -1.85 -4.41 0.45
CA LYS A 30 -2.80 -4.77 -0.61
C LYS A 30 -3.62 -3.59 -1.10
N GLN A 31 -4.12 -2.75 -0.18
CA GLN A 31 -4.88 -1.54 -0.54
C GLN A 31 -4.01 -0.55 -1.31
N ALA A 32 -2.76 -0.37 -0.88
CA ALA A 32 -1.77 0.47 -1.55
C ALA A 32 -1.23 -0.11 -2.86
N GLN A 33 -1.61 -1.35 -3.23
CA GLN A 33 -1.15 -2.07 -4.42
C GLN A 33 0.38 -2.20 -4.51
N ILE A 34 1.05 -2.33 -3.36
CA ILE A 34 2.50 -2.52 -3.27
C ILE A 34 2.83 -3.92 -2.78
N THR A 35 3.97 -4.46 -3.22
CA THR A 35 4.46 -5.75 -2.72
C THR A 35 5.22 -5.56 -1.40
N VAL A 36 5.44 -6.67 -0.69
CA VAL A 36 6.20 -6.65 0.57
C VAL A 36 7.65 -6.25 0.30
N GLU A 37 8.21 -6.71 -0.82
CA GLU A 37 9.59 -6.40 -1.22
C GLU A 37 9.75 -4.90 -1.48
N GLN A 38 8.84 -4.29 -2.25
CA GLN A 38 8.86 -2.85 -2.51
C GLN A 38 8.73 -2.03 -1.23
N PHE A 39 7.91 -2.50 -0.28
CA PHE A 39 7.80 -1.86 1.02
C PHE A 39 9.11 -1.94 1.81
N ILE A 40 9.77 -3.10 1.83
CA ILE A 40 11.03 -3.32 2.55
C ILE A 40 12.18 -2.52 1.92
N GLU A 41 12.23 -2.39 0.60
CA GLU A 41 13.24 -1.60 -0.10
C GLU A 41 13.17 -0.09 0.23
N ASN A 42 12.03 0.39 0.74
CA ASN A 42 11.79 1.80 1.07
C ASN A 42 11.65 2.06 2.59
N LEU A 43 12.04 1.10 3.44
CA LEU A 43 12.17 1.28 4.90
C LEU A 43 13.41 2.11 5.25
#